data_AF-A0A087NFY8-F1
#
_entry.id   AF-A0A087NFY8-F1
#
_cell.length_a   1.000
_cell.length_b   1.000
_cell.length_c   1.000
_cell.angle_alpha   90.00
_cell.angle_beta   90.00
_cell.angle_gamma   90.00
#
_symmetry.space_group_name_H-M   'P 1'
#
loop_
_entity.id
_entity.type
_entity.pdbx_description
1 polymer ?
#
loop_
_entity_poly.entity_id
_entity_poly.type
_entity_poly.pdbx_seq_one_letter_code
_entity_poly.pdbx_strand_id
1 'polypeptide(L)'
;MDTPDFQKSADIPCIHLAAQGCSIHAERPHICRTWFCAWRRIASLPDAARPDRSGILVSLDFVREPRNCFEGVSIMVRMEPGSAAITNGMAATILDALCDQLIPVWFSDGSRKMLMHPDDNVASLVLSGDPAPGYLKEEVAAWRERYSAFASKG
;
A
#
# COMPACT_ATOMS: atom_id res chain seq x y z
N MET A 1 2.20 -4.32 13.80
CA MET A 1 3.66 -4.13 13.92
C MET A 1 4.19 -5.33 14.66
N ASP A 2 5.13 -6.03 14.08
CA ASP A 2 5.72 -7.22 14.70
C ASP A 2 7.24 -7.12 14.54
N THR A 3 7.87 -6.47 15.51
CA THR A 3 9.33 -6.36 15.58
C THR A 3 9.81 -6.91 16.93
N PRO A 4 11.07 -7.39 17.02
CA PRO A 4 11.58 -7.96 18.27
C PRO A 4 11.48 -7.04 19.49
N ASP A 5 11.55 -5.73 19.27
CA ASP A 5 11.46 -4.69 20.31
C ASP A 5 10.02 -4.22 20.59
N PHE A 6 9.05 -4.54 19.74
CA PHE A 6 7.67 -4.11 19.92
C PHE A 6 6.65 -4.91 19.09
N GLN A 7 5.67 -5.50 19.77
CA GLN A 7 4.54 -6.18 19.14
C GLN A 7 3.25 -5.40 19.37
N LYS A 8 2.57 -5.06 18.27
CA LYS A 8 1.26 -4.43 18.28
C LYS A 8 0.38 -5.08 17.22
N SER A 9 -0.69 -5.71 17.68
CA SER A 9 -1.72 -6.27 16.81
C SER A 9 -2.38 -5.20 15.94
N ALA A 10 -2.82 -5.62 14.75
CA ALA A 10 -3.71 -4.83 13.92
C ALA A 10 -5.01 -4.53 14.68
N ASP A 11 -5.62 -3.39 14.40
CA ASP A 11 -6.94 -2.95 14.92
C ASP A 11 -7.07 -2.81 16.44
N ILE A 12 -6.03 -3.14 17.20
CA ILE A 12 -5.97 -2.94 18.65
C ILE A 12 -5.19 -1.64 18.94
N PRO A 13 -5.75 -0.72 19.76
CA PRO A 13 -5.03 0.45 20.21
C PRO A 13 -3.69 0.07 20.86
N CYS A 14 -2.66 0.90 20.63
CA CYS A 14 -1.37 0.68 21.26
C CYS A 14 -1.49 0.74 22.80
N ILE A 15 -0.82 -0.15 23.52
CA ILE A 15 -0.81 -0.14 25.00
C ILE A 15 -0.23 1.15 25.59
N HIS A 16 0.56 1.90 24.80
CA HIS A 16 1.15 3.18 25.18
C HIS A 16 0.30 4.39 24.70
N LEU A 17 -0.90 4.16 24.18
CA LEU A 17 -1.83 5.24 23.85
C LEU A 17 -2.37 5.86 25.14
N ALA A 18 -2.12 7.15 25.33
CA ALA A 18 -2.67 7.96 26.40
C ALA A 18 -3.80 8.87 25.87
N ALA A 19 -4.37 9.70 26.75
CA ALA A 19 -5.39 10.67 26.38
C ALA A 19 -4.95 11.60 25.22
N GLN A 20 -3.66 11.90 25.14
CA GLN A 20 -3.06 12.68 24.05
C GLN A 20 -1.81 11.99 23.52
N GLY A 21 -1.98 11.17 22.49
CA GLY A 21 -0.87 10.53 21.79
C GLY A 21 -0.16 9.44 22.60
N CYS A 22 1.14 9.27 22.37
CA CYS A 22 1.92 8.17 22.96
C CYS A 22 2.55 8.60 24.29
N SER A 23 2.30 7.88 25.38
CA SER A 23 2.86 8.15 26.71
C SER A 23 4.38 8.03 26.77
N ILE A 24 4.97 7.20 25.91
CA ILE A 24 6.42 6.97 25.84
C ILE A 24 7.06 7.69 24.64
N HIS A 25 6.53 8.85 24.21
CA HIS A 25 6.98 9.52 22.98
C HIS A 25 8.52 9.65 22.88
N ALA A 26 9.17 10.06 23.97
CA ALA A 26 10.62 10.24 24.05
C ALA A 26 11.42 8.93 23.93
N GLU A 27 10.81 7.79 24.26
CA GLU A 27 11.41 6.46 24.37
C GLU A 27 10.81 5.45 23.38
N ARG A 28 10.07 5.93 22.36
CA ARG A 28 9.43 5.09 21.35
C ARG A 28 10.39 4.04 20.79
N PRO A 29 9.93 2.77 20.64
CA PRO A 29 10.65 1.73 19.91
C PRO A 29 11.06 2.18 18.50
N HIS A 30 12.08 1.54 17.94
CA HIS A 30 12.66 1.98 16.66
C HIS A 30 11.62 2.03 15.54
N ILE A 31 10.75 1.01 15.46
CA ILE A 31 9.69 0.94 14.46
C ILE A 31 8.71 2.11 14.56
N CYS A 32 8.37 2.55 15.77
CA CYS A 32 7.46 3.68 16.02
C CYS A 32 8.05 5.03 15.62
N ARG A 33 9.38 5.14 15.44
CA ARG A 33 10.06 6.36 15.00
C ARG A 33 10.32 6.42 13.51
N THR A 34 10.44 5.25 12.87
CA THR A 34 10.90 5.13 11.48
C THR A 34 9.78 4.81 10.50
N TRP A 35 8.67 4.26 11.00
CA TRP A 35 7.49 4.03 10.18
C TRP A 35 6.71 5.34 9.96
N PHE A 36 6.40 5.61 8.69
CA PHE A 36 5.56 6.73 8.28
C PHE A 36 4.58 6.27 7.21
N CYS A 37 3.34 6.73 7.28
CA CYS A 37 2.40 6.65 6.18
C CYS A 37 3.01 7.32 4.94
N ALA A 38 2.82 6.73 3.76
CA ALA A 38 3.33 7.25 2.50
C ALA A 38 2.80 8.67 2.20
N TRP A 39 1.62 9.04 2.72
CA TRP A 39 1.13 10.42 2.74
C TRP A 39 2.20 11.43 3.19
N ARG A 40 2.99 11.09 4.22
CA ARG A 40 4.04 11.98 4.74
C ARG A 40 5.25 12.09 3.81
N ARG A 41 5.41 11.16 2.86
CA ARG A 41 6.59 11.02 2.00
C ARG A 41 6.32 11.40 0.54
N ILE A 42 5.08 11.29 0.08
CA ILE A 42 4.69 11.52 -1.31
C ILE A 42 4.09 12.92 -1.42
N ALA A 43 4.82 13.84 -2.03
CA ALA A 43 4.47 15.25 -2.08
C ALA A 43 3.21 15.55 -2.90
N SER A 44 2.82 14.67 -3.83
CA SER A 44 1.59 14.80 -4.61
C SER A 44 0.32 14.52 -3.80
N LEU A 45 0.42 13.87 -2.63
CA LEU A 45 -0.74 13.60 -1.78
C LEU A 45 -1.15 14.86 -1.01
N PRO A 46 -2.44 15.27 -1.06
CA PRO A 46 -2.90 16.50 -0.42
C PRO A 46 -2.89 16.38 1.11
N ASP A 47 -2.84 17.51 1.82
CA ASP A 47 -2.93 17.55 3.30
C ASP A 47 -4.25 16.94 3.83
N ALA A 48 -5.32 16.98 3.04
CA ALA A 48 -6.59 16.34 3.36
C ALA A 48 -6.51 14.80 3.33
N ALA A 49 -5.53 14.20 2.65
CA ALA A 49 -5.30 12.76 2.63
C ALA A 49 -4.63 12.24 3.92
N ARG A 50 -4.27 13.11 4.86
CA ARG A 50 -3.67 12.73 6.15
C ARG A 50 -4.52 11.69 6.87
N PRO A 51 -3.96 10.58 7.39
CA PRO A 51 -4.75 9.46 7.89
C PRO A 51 -5.79 9.79 8.96
N ASP A 52 -5.49 10.68 9.90
CA ASP A 52 -6.43 11.12 10.94
C ASP A 52 -7.59 11.98 10.41
N ARG A 53 -7.51 12.45 9.15
CA ARG A 53 -8.55 13.25 8.49
C ARG A 53 -9.32 12.47 7.43
N SER A 54 -8.60 11.68 6.63
CA SER A 54 -9.17 10.90 5.54
C SER A 54 -9.72 9.55 6.01
N GLY A 55 -9.22 9.02 7.13
CA GLY A 55 -9.43 7.61 7.48
C GLY A 55 -8.81 6.66 6.46
N ILE A 56 -7.76 7.09 5.73
CA ILE A 56 -6.98 6.26 4.82
C ILE A 56 -5.52 6.20 5.28
N LEU A 57 -5.01 4.99 5.44
CA LEU A 57 -3.61 4.69 5.67
C LEU A 57 -2.96 4.23 4.36
N VAL A 58 -1.82 4.82 4.00
CA VAL A 58 -1.03 4.40 2.84
C VAL A 58 0.30 3.82 3.34
N SER A 59 0.55 2.53 3.14
CA SER A 59 1.80 1.87 3.52
C SER A 59 2.61 1.41 2.31
N LEU A 60 3.92 1.26 2.50
CA LEU A 60 4.80 0.54 1.60
C LEU A 60 5.02 -0.85 2.19
N ASP A 61 4.61 -1.86 1.45
CA ASP A 61 4.65 -3.25 1.87
C ASP A 61 5.79 -3.98 1.16
N PHE A 62 6.56 -4.74 1.95
CA PHE A 62 7.67 -5.55 1.49
C PHE A 62 7.43 -6.99 1.94
N VAL A 63 7.12 -7.87 0.99
CA VAL A 63 6.82 -9.28 1.27
C VAL A 63 7.92 -10.14 0.65
N ARG A 64 8.66 -10.85 1.50
CA ARG A 64 9.80 -11.68 1.07
C ARG A 64 9.37 -12.85 0.19
N GLU A 65 8.26 -13.49 0.54
CA GLU A 65 7.70 -14.65 -0.17
C GLU A 65 6.27 -14.31 -0.60
N PRO A 66 6.11 -13.47 -1.64
CA PRO A 66 4.81 -13.02 -2.07
C PRO A 66 4.06 -14.10 -2.84
N ARG A 67 2.72 -14.09 -2.80
CA ARG A 67 1.89 -15.06 -3.54
C ARG A 67 1.96 -14.85 -5.06
N ASN A 68 2.24 -13.63 -5.48
CA ASN A 68 2.53 -13.25 -6.85
C ASN A 68 3.45 -12.03 -6.87
N CYS A 69 4.03 -11.71 -8.02
CA CYS A 69 5.05 -10.68 -8.12
C CYS A 69 4.58 -9.28 -7.63
N PHE A 70 3.30 -8.96 -7.75
CA PHE A 70 2.73 -7.68 -7.35
C PHE A 70 2.58 -7.47 -5.84
N GLU A 71 2.88 -8.48 -5.02
CA GLU A 71 2.89 -8.34 -3.55
C GLU A 71 4.30 -8.14 -2.97
N GLY A 72 5.36 -8.38 -3.77
CA GLY A 72 6.75 -8.34 -3.28
C GLY A 72 7.18 -6.97 -2.77
N VAL A 73 6.94 -5.92 -3.57
CA VAL A 73 7.09 -4.51 -3.20
C VAL A 73 5.90 -3.76 -3.75
N SER A 74 5.05 -3.24 -2.86
CA SER A 74 3.79 -2.60 -3.27
C SER A 74 3.38 -1.45 -2.36
N ILE A 75 2.46 -0.62 -2.83
CA ILE A 75 1.75 0.37 -2.03
C ILE A 75 0.42 -0.23 -1.61
N MET A 76 0.08 -0.13 -0.33
CA MET A 76 -1.20 -0.54 0.21
C MET A 76 -1.98 0.68 0.72
N VAL A 77 -3.12 0.95 0.09
CA VAL A 77 -4.10 1.95 0.49
C VAL A 77 -5.19 1.24 1.29
N ARG A 78 -5.20 1.44 2.61
CA ARG A 78 -6.18 0.86 3.52
C ARG A 78 -7.13 1.94 4.00
N MET A 79 -8.42 1.72 3.81
CA MET A 79 -9.47 2.54 4.39
C MET A 79 -9.88 1.98 5.74
N GLU A 80 -10.00 2.87 6.73
CA GLU A 80 -10.50 2.53 8.06
C GLU A 80 -12.03 2.27 8.03
N PRO A 81 -12.53 1.33 8.84
CA PRO A 81 -13.96 1.08 8.96
C PRO A 81 -14.75 2.35 9.29
N GLY A 82 -15.84 2.59 8.56
CA GLY A 82 -16.71 3.77 8.76
C GLY A 82 -16.20 5.06 8.13
N SER A 83 -15.05 5.06 7.46
CA SER A 83 -14.59 6.22 6.69
C SER A 83 -15.52 6.54 5.52
N ALA A 84 -15.73 7.84 5.25
CA ALA A 84 -16.44 8.35 4.09
C ALA A 84 -15.53 8.56 2.86
N ALA A 85 -14.27 8.08 2.89
CA ALA A 85 -13.26 8.44 1.89
C ALA A 85 -13.61 8.02 0.45
N ILE A 86 -14.40 6.96 0.28
CA ILE A 86 -14.90 6.58 -1.04
C ILE A 86 -15.97 7.58 -1.50
N THR A 87 -16.97 7.86 -0.65
CA THR A 87 -18.13 8.69 -1.03
C THR A 87 -17.78 10.16 -1.20
N ASN A 88 -16.77 10.65 -0.47
CA ASN A 88 -16.29 12.04 -0.60
C ASN A 88 -15.17 12.21 -1.64
N GLY A 89 -14.78 11.15 -2.36
CA GLY A 89 -13.78 11.20 -3.43
C GLY A 89 -12.32 11.21 -2.99
N MET A 90 -12.02 11.16 -1.69
CA MET A 90 -10.64 11.13 -1.18
C MET A 90 -9.88 9.87 -1.62
N ALA A 91 -10.54 8.71 -1.65
CA ALA A 91 -9.93 7.47 -2.12
C ALA A 91 -9.49 7.58 -3.58
N ALA A 92 -10.34 8.15 -4.45
CA ALA A 92 -10.01 8.39 -5.84
C ALA A 92 -8.81 9.35 -5.98
N THR A 93 -8.84 10.46 -5.25
CA THR A 93 -7.74 11.44 -5.22
C THR A 93 -6.40 10.80 -4.83
N ILE A 94 -6.40 9.90 -3.85
CA ILE A 94 -5.20 9.18 -3.41
C ILE A 94 -4.74 8.19 -4.49
N LEU A 95 -5.66 7.43 -5.10
CA LEU A 95 -5.32 6.46 -6.14
C LEU A 95 -4.77 7.14 -7.39
N ASP A 96 -5.38 8.24 -7.84
CA ASP A 96 -4.90 9.03 -8.99
C ASP A 96 -3.45 9.51 -8.80
N ALA A 97 -3.07 9.81 -7.55
CA ALA A 97 -1.72 10.25 -7.22
C ALA A 97 -0.69 9.11 -7.07
N LEU A 98 -1.13 7.86 -6.98
CA LEU A 98 -0.29 6.69 -6.72
C LEU A 98 -0.18 5.73 -7.91
N CYS A 99 -1.18 5.69 -8.77
CA CYS A 99 -1.29 4.76 -9.90
C CYS A 99 -0.58 5.27 -11.17
N ASP A 100 0.61 5.87 -11.03
CA ASP A 100 1.37 6.51 -12.13
C ASP A 100 2.78 5.91 -12.34
N GLN A 101 3.28 5.10 -11.41
CA GLN A 101 4.59 4.46 -11.47
C GLN A 101 4.47 2.95 -11.59
N LEU A 102 5.54 2.28 -12.04
CA LEU A 102 5.68 0.81 -12.01
C LEU A 102 5.85 0.28 -10.57
N ILE A 103 4.85 0.53 -9.72
CA ILE A 103 4.70 0.06 -8.35
C ILE A 103 3.25 -0.37 -8.17
N PRO A 104 2.97 -1.63 -7.81
CA PRO A 104 1.61 -2.10 -7.62
C PRO A 104 0.92 -1.32 -6.51
N VAL A 105 -0.30 -0.89 -6.76
CA VAL A 105 -1.13 -0.21 -5.77
C VAL A 105 -2.30 -1.13 -5.43
N TRP A 106 -2.38 -1.53 -4.18
CA TRP A 106 -3.49 -2.31 -3.65
C TRP A 106 -4.41 -1.39 -2.84
N PHE A 107 -5.71 -1.61 -2.93
CA PHE A 107 -6.70 -0.95 -2.08
C PHE A 107 -7.43 -1.98 -1.21
N SER A 108 -7.71 -1.62 0.04
CA SER A 108 -8.58 -2.41 0.92
C SER A 108 -9.58 -1.55 1.68
N ASP A 109 -10.84 -1.95 1.65
CA ASP A 109 -11.94 -1.36 2.45
C ASP A 109 -12.16 -2.10 3.79
N GLY A 110 -11.23 -2.99 4.17
CA GLY A 110 -11.35 -3.87 5.33
C GLY A 110 -12.11 -5.18 5.05
N SER A 111 -12.94 -5.23 4.01
CA SER A 111 -13.66 -6.45 3.59
C SER A 111 -12.97 -7.19 2.44
N ARG A 112 -12.41 -6.43 1.49
CA ARG A 112 -11.71 -6.96 0.31
C ARG A 112 -10.39 -6.23 0.10
N LYS A 113 -9.47 -6.91 -0.60
CA LYS A 113 -8.23 -6.35 -1.13
C LYS A 113 -8.29 -6.43 -2.65
N MET A 114 -8.03 -5.33 -3.34
CA MET A 114 -8.14 -5.18 -4.80
C MET A 114 -6.85 -4.59 -5.35
N LEU A 115 -6.40 -5.08 -6.50
CA LEU A 115 -5.29 -4.47 -7.23
C LEU A 115 -5.86 -3.29 -8.03
N MET A 116 -5.36 -2.09 -7.76
CA MET A 116 -5.76 -0.86 -8.44
C MET A 116 -4.75 -0.43 -9.51
N HIS A 117 -3.50 -0.88 -9.41
CA HIS A 117 -2.46 -0.64 -10.40
C HIS A 117 -1.47 -1.81 -10.40
N PRO A 118 -1.05 -2.35 -11.56
CA PRO A 118 -1.55 -1.99 -12.89
C PRO A 118 -3.01 -2.40 -13.11
N ASP A 119 -3.59 -1.97 -14.23
CA ASP A 119 -4.93 -2.39 -14.65
C ASP A 119 -5.02 -3.92 -14.82
N ASP A 120 -6.21 -4.48 -14.61
CA ASP A 120 -6.46 -5.94 -14.58
C ASP A 120 -5.95 -6.68 -15.83
N ASN A 121 -6.06 -6.07 -17.01
CA ASN A 121 -5.57 -6.68 -18.27
C ASN A 121 -4.05 -6.82 -18.28
N VAL A 122 -3.34 -5.78 -17.84
CA VAL A 122 -1.88 -5.78 -17.73
C VAL A 122 -1.46 -6.76 -16.64
N ALA A 123 -2.11 -6.70 -15.48
CA ALA A 123 -1.86 -7.61 -14.37
C ALA A 123 -2.01 -9.08 -14.78
N SER A 124 -3.12 -9.42 -15.46
CA SER A 124 -3.38 -10.78 -15.93
C SER A 124 -2.30 -11.27 -16.88
N LEU A 125 -1.89 -10.46 -17.86
CA LEU A 125 -0.81 -10.81 -18.79
C LEU A 125 0.53 -10.96 -18.09
N VAL A 126 0.88 -10.07 -17.16
CA VAL A 126 2.12 -10.18 -16.39
C VAL A 126 2.16 -11.50 -15.62
N LEU A 127 1.05 -11.87 -14.98
CA LEU A 127 0.95 -13.09 -14.16
C LEU A 127 0.91 -14.37 -14.99
N SER A 128 0.20 -14.39 -16.12
CA SER A 128 0.07 -15.59 -16.95
C SER A 128 1.32 -15.88 -17.77
N GLY A 129 2.11 -14.84 -18.09
CA GLY A 129 3.24 -14.96 -19.01
C GLY A 129 2.84 -14.93 -20.49
N ASP A 130 1.54 -14.82 -20.80
CA ASP A 130 1.05 -14.84 -22.18
C ASP A 130 1.58 -13.67 -23.02
N PRO A 131 1.65 -13.81 -24.35
CA PRO A 131 2.00 -12.71 -25.24
C PRO A 131 1.01 -11.54 -25.10
N ALA A 132 1.52 -10.35 -24.79
CA ALA A 132 0.71 -9.15 -24.73
C ALA A 132 0.35 -8.67 -26.15
N PRO A 133 -0.89 -8.16 -26.36
CA PRO A 133 -1.26 -7.52 -27.63
C PRO A 133 -0.42 -6.27 -27.85
N GLY A 134 -0.31 -5.82 -29.10
CA GLY A 134 0.61 -4.75 -29.50
C GLY A 134 0.50 -3.48 -28.64
N TYR A 135 -0.71 -3.07 -28.26
CA TYR A 135 -0.97 -1.87 -27.47
C TYR A 135 -0.61 -1.99 -25.98
N LEU A 136 -0.37 -3.20 -25.45
CA LEU A 136 0.07 -3.45 -24.05
C LEU A 136 1.49 -3.99 -23.98
N LYS A 137 2.14 -4.25 -25.11
CA LYS A 137 3.40 -5.00 -25.17
C LYS A 137 4.52 -4.34 -24.36
N GLU A 138 4.66 -3.03 -24.51
CA GLU A 138 5.71 -2.26 -23.83
C GLU A 138 5.46 -2.19 -22.32
N GLU A 139 4.22 -1.92 -21.92
CA GLU A 139 3.84 -1.83 -20.51
C GLU A 139 4.00 -3.18 -19.78
N VAL A 140 3.47 -4.27 -20.35
CA VAL A 140 3.60 -5.62 -19.77
C VAL A 140 5.08 -6.03 -19.66
N ALA A 141 5.90 -5.70 -20.66
CA ALA A 141 7.34 -5.98 -20.62
C ALA A 141 8.02 -5.21 -19.48
N ALA A 142 7.72 -3.92 -19.31
CA ALA A 142 8.28 -3.10 -18.24
C ALA A 142 7.92 -3.63 -16.85
N TRP A 143 6.67 -4.06 -16.63
CA TRP A 143 6.26 -4.70 -15.39
C TRP A 143 7.01 -6.00 -15.11
N ARG A 144 7.10 -6.89 -16.10
CA ARG A 144 7.82 -8.17 -15.98
C ARG A 144 9.29 -7.96 -15.66
N GLU A 145 9.94 -7.00 -16.32
CA GLU A 145 11.34 -6.65 -16.05
C GLU A 145 11.50 -6.14 -14.61
N ARG A 146 10.71 -5.14 -14.23
CA ARG A 146 10.78 -4.47 -12.92
C ARG A 146 10.55 -5.43 -11.74
N TYR A 147 9.66 -6.40 -11.92
CA TYR A 147 9.23 -7.36 -10.89
C TYR A 147 9.75 -8.79 -11.11
N SER A 148 10.71 -8.97 -12.01
CA SER A 148 11.32 -10.27 -12.35
C SER A 148 11.86 -11.02 -11.13
N ALA A 149 12.41 -10.31 -10.14
CA ALA A 149 12.92 -10.89 -8.90
C ALA A 149 11.85 -11.59 -8.03
N PHE A 150 10.57 -11.26 -8.24
CA PHE A 150 9.42 -11.83 -7.51
C PHE A 150 8.54 -12.71 -8.39
N ALA A 151 8.91 -12.93 -9.66
CA ALA A 151 8.22 -13.89 -10.51
C ALA A 151 8.39 -15.29 -9.89
N SER A 152 7.29 -16.03 -9.75
CA SER A 152 7.33 -17.42 -9.30
C SER A 152 8.31 -18.17 -10.19
N LYS A 153 9.38 -18.72 -9.60
CA LYS A 153 10.18 -19.73 -10.29
C LYS A 153 9.25 -20.89 -10.55
N GLY A 154 8.89 -21.11 -11.81
CA GLY A 154 8.11 -22.27 -12.24
C GLY A 154 8.77 -23.58 -11.85
#